data_AF-A0A1N6NQD9-F1
#
_entry.id   AF-A0A1N6NQD9-F1
#
_cell.length_a   1.000
_cell.length_b   1.000
_cell.length_c   1.000
_cell.angle_alpha   90.00
_cell.angle_beta   90.00
_cell.angle_gamma   90.00
#
_symmetry.space_group_name_H-M   'P 1'
#
loop_
_entity.id
_entity.type
_entity.pdbx_description
1 polymer ?
#
loop_
_entity_poly.entity_id
_entity_poly.type
_entity_poly.pdbx_seq_one_letter_code
_entity_poly.pdbx_strand_id
1 'polypeptide(L)'
;MYLVASEAELEQMLERVAAHAKVEDVQVITPAHLNGTGTWQMEPLAELVRISDTDEQVLGYDLKTASGVIYSDRDHISSSSVGRAQIYRSTVA
;
A
#
# COMPACT_ATOMS: atom_id res chain seq x y z
N MET A 1 1.49 5.47 17.04
CA MET A 1 1.66 5.90 15.63
C MET A 1 2.98 5.31 15.15
N TYR A 2 2.94 4.53 14.08
CA TYR A 2 4.13 3.99 13.43
C TYR A 2 4.31 4.70 12.10
N LEU A 3 5.53 5.12 11.80
CA LEU A 3 5.90 5.61 10.47
C LEU A 3 6.79 4.53 9.87
N VAL A 4 6.42 4.06 8.69
CA VAL A 4 7.16 3.05 7.93
C VAL A 4 7.66 3.69 6.66
N ALA A 5 8.86 3.29 6.22
CA ALA A 5 9.54 3.90 5.09
C ALA A 5 9.21 3.21 3.74
N SER A 6 8.53 2.06 3.77
CA SER A 6 8.16 1.30 2.58
C SER A 6 6.92 0.43 2.81
N GLU A 7 6.32 0.00 1.71
CA GLU A 7 5.17 -0.90 1.65
C GLU A 7 5.52 -2.30 2.16
N ALA A 8 6.74 -2.78 1.88
CA ALA A 8 7.24 -4.05 2.41
C ALA A 8 7.41 -4.02 3.93
N GLU A 9 7.80 -2.87 4.50
CA GLU A 9 7.84 -2.67 5.95
C GLU A 9 6.43 -2.59 6.54
N LEU A 10 5.50 -1.92 5.84
CA LEU A 10 4.09 -1.88 6.22
C LEU A 10 3.49 -3.29 6.27
N GLU A 11 3.67 -4.12 5.24
CA GLU A 11 3.20 -5.51 5.21
C GLU A 11 3.75 -6.30 6.41
N GLN A 12 5.07 -6.30 6.62
CA GLN A 12 5.68 -6.99 7.75
C GLN A 12 5.15 -6.49 9.11
N MET A 13 4.93 -5.18 9.22
CA MET A 13 4.33 -4.61 10.42
C MET A 13 2.90 -5.09 10.59
N LEU A 14 2.08 -5.07 9.55
CA LEU A 14 0.69 -5.55 9.60
C LEU A 14 0.62 -7.02 10.00
N GLU A 15 1.47 -7.88 9.44
CA GLU A 15 1.55 -9.30 9.79
C GLU A 15 1.91 -9.51 11.27
N ARG A 16 2.88 -8.75 11.79
CA ARG A 16 3.35 -8.89 13.19
C ARG A 16 2.38 -8.25 14.20
N VAL A 17 1.85 -7.07 13.87
CA VAL A 17 0.98 -6.27 14.73
C VAL A 17 -0.42 -6.88 14.78
N ALA A 18 -0.96 -7.40 13.67
CA ALA A 18 -2.29 -8.03 13.64
C ALA A 18 -2.41 -9.22 14.62
N ALA A 19 -1.30 -9.89 14.93
CA ALA A 19 -1.31 -10.97 15.92
C ALA A 19 -1.50 -10.48 17.37
N HIS A 20 -1.31 -9.19 17.66
CA HIS A 20 -1.24 -8.67 19.04
C HIS A 20 -2.00 -7.35 19.27
N ALA A 21 -2.45 -6.67 18.22
CA ALA A 21 -3.14 -5.39 18.30
C ALA A 21 -4.05 -5.13 17.09
N LYS A 22 -5.07 -4.30 17.29
CA LYS A 22 -5.95 -3.82 16.23
C LYS A 22 -5.32 -2.60 15.54
N VAL A 23 -5.26 -2.65 14.21
CA VAL A 23 -4.94 -1.48 13.38
C VAL A 23 -6.23 -0.69 13.21
N GLU A 24 -6.29 0.52 13.76
CA GLU A 24 -7.46 1.39 13.64
C GLU A 24 -7.51 2.05 12.26
N ASP A 25 -6.38 2.54 11.77
CA ASP A 25 -6.30 3.24 10.49
C ASP A 25 -4.86 3.24 9.94
N VAL A 26 -4.74 3.36 8.62
CA VAL A 26 -3.46 3.50 7.91
C VAL A 26 -3.56 4.71 7.00
N GLN A 27 -2.57 5.60 7.07
CA GLN A 27 -2.56 6.87 6.32
C GLN A 27 -1.40 6.86 5.33
N VAL A 28 -1.66 7.30 4.10
CA VAL A 28 -0.65 7.51 3.05
C VAL A 28 -0.30 9.00 3.02
N ILE A 29 0.98 9.30 3.16
CA ILE A 29 1.49 10.68 3.11
C ILE A 29 2.24 10.86 1.79
N THR A 30 1.74 11.72 0.92
CA THR A 30 2.32 11.93 -0.41
C THR A 30 2.83 13.36 -0.59
N PRO A 31 4.00 13.56 -1.20
CA PRO A 31 4.49 14.88 -1.56
C PRO A 31 3.75 15.45 -2.77
N ALA A 32 3.78 16.78 -2.89
CA ALA A 32 3.11 17.57 -3.93
C ALA A 32 3.31 17.07 -5.37
N HIS A 33 4.50 16.56 -5.69
CA HIS A 33 4.84 16.12 -7.04
C HIS A 33 4.26 14.73 -7.39
N LEU A 34 3.88 13.92 -6.41
CA LEU A 34 3.23 12.62 -6.62
C LEU A 34 1.71 12.74 -6.67
N ASN A 35 1.13 13.60 -5.84
CA ASN A 35 -0.33 13.73 -5.73
C ASN A 35 -0.94 14.82 -6.64
N GLY A 36 -0.12 15.67 -7.26
CA GLY A 36 -0.58 16.72 -8.18
C GLY A 36 -1.30 17.90 -7.51
N THR A 37 -1.30 18.01 -6.18
CA THR A 37 -2.06 19.05 -5.44
C THR A 37 -1.21 20.25 -5.02
N GLY A 38 0.09 20.30 -5.38
CA GLY A 38 0.98 21.40 -5.02
C GLY A 38 1.39 21.48 -3.54
N THR A 39 0.90 20.56 -2.69
CA THR A 39 1.23 20.46 -1.26
C THR A 39 1.36 19.00 -0.85
N TRP A 40 1.95 18.74 0.32
CA TRP A 40 1.85 17.41 0.93
C TRP A 40 0.39 17.09 1.26
N GLN A 41 0.01 15.84 1.06
CA GLN A 41 -1.32 15.32 1.39
C GLN A 41 -1.20 14.12 2.32
N MET A 42 -2.20 13.94 3.17
CA MET A 42 -2.38 12.77 4.01
C MET A 42 -3.78 12.24 3.77
N GLU A 43 -3.89 10.99 3.34
CA GLU A 43 -5.16 10.36 3.02
C GLU A 43 -5.24 8.97 3.64
N PRO A 44 -6.43 8.51 4.07
CA PRO A 44 -6.60 7.13 4.49
C PRO A 44 -6.26 6.18 3.34
N LEU A 45 -5.55 5.11 3.68
CA LEU A 45 -5.32 3.97 2.79
C LEU A 45 -6.61 3.15 2.76
N ALA A 46 -7.18 2.95 1.58
CA ALA A 46 -8.32 2.07 1.40
C ALA A 46 -7.89 0.61 1.24
N GLU A 47 -6.77 0.37 0.52
CA GLU A 47 -6.31 -0.97 0.19
C GLU A 47 -4.79 -1.01 -0.06
N LEU A 48 -4.12 -2.06 0.44
CA LEU A 48 -2.76 -2.44 0.06
C LEU A 48 -2.81 -3.79 -0.66
N VAL A 49 -2.24 -3.86 -1.86
CA VAL A 49 -2.13 -5.10 -2.63
C VAL A 49 -0.67 -5.40 -2.89
N ARG A 50 -0.20 -6.57 -2.45
CA ARG A 50 1.10 -7.13 -2.83
C ARG A 50 0.98 -7.82 -4.17
N ILE A 51 2.02 -7.68 -4.97
CA ILE A 51 2.02 -8.13 -6.34
C ILE A 51 3.26 -8.95 -6.55
N SER A 52 3.08 -10.17 -7.06
CA SER A 52 4.15 -11.13 -7.24
C SER A 52 4.17 -11.71 -8.64
N ASP A 53 5.30 -12.24 -9.07
CA ASP A 53 5.36 -13.10 -10.25
C ASP A 53 4.82 -14.50 -9.95
N THR A 54 4.96 -15.41 -10.91
CA THR A 54 4.52 -16.81 -10.77
C THR A 54 5.34 -17.62 -9.78
N ASP A 55 6.55 -17.17 -9.44
CA ASP A 55 7.45 -17.81 -8.49
C ASP A 55 7.34 -17.17 -7.09
N GLU A 56 6.25 -16.42 -6.86
CA GLU A 56 5.94 -15.68 -5.63
C GLU A 56 6.94 -14.56 -5.29
N GLN A 57 7.84 -14.19 -6.20
CA GLN A 57 8.74 -13.06 -5.97
C GLN A 57 7.94 -11.76 -6.00
N VAL A 58 8.13 -10.93 -4.98
CA VAL A 58 7.43 -9.65 -4.86
C VAL A 58 7.96 -8.69 -5.92
N LEU A 59 7.08 -8.29 -6.84
CA LEU A 59 7.34 -7.30 -7.89
C LEU A 59 7.03 -5.87 -7.42
N GLY A 60 6.28 -5.73 -6.32
CA GLY A 60 5.95 -4.46 -5.69
C GLY A 60 4.52 -4.41 -5.18
N TYR A 61 4.00 -3.21 -4.98
CA TYR A 61 2.74 -2.95 -4.29
C TYR A 61 1.87 -1.91 -5.00
N ASP A 62 0.56 -2.07 -4.87
CA ASP A 62 -0.42 -1.04 -5.22
C ASP A 62 -1.05 -0.51 -3.92
N LEU A 63 -0.97 0.81 -3.70
CA LEU A 63 -1.63 1.52 -2.60
C LEU A 63 -2.81 2.30 -3.16
N LYS A 64 -4.02 1.95 -2.75
CA LYS A 64 -5.24 2.69 -3.11
C LYS A 64 -5.66 3.59 -1.95
N THR A 65 -5.76 4.89 -2.18
CA THR A 65 -6.28 5.85 -1.20
C THR A 65 -7.81 5.85 -1.15
N ALA A 66 -8.38 6.45 -0.11
CA ALA A 66 -9.84 6.64 0.02
C ALA A 66 -10.45 7.47 -1.13
N SER A 67 -9.70 8.39 -1.73
CA SER A 67 -10.12 9.14 -2.94
C SER A 67 -10.06 8.30 -4.22
N GLY A 68 -9.52 7.08 -4.16
CA GLY A 68 -9.41 6.14 -5.27
C GLY A 68 -8.14 6.28 -6.10
N VAL A 69 -7.20 7.15 -5.70
CA VAL A 69 -5.89 7.26 -6.34
C VAL A 69 -5.07 6.00 -6.05
N ILE A 70 -4.35 5.49 -7.06
CA ILE A 70 -3.49 4.33 -6.92
C ILE A 70 -2.04 4.77 -7.13
N TYR A 71 -1.19 4.49 -6.15
CA TYR A 71 0.26 4.61 -6.25
C TYR A 71 0.86 3.21 -6.37
N SER A 72 1.77 3.03 -7.33
CA SER A 72 2.46 1.76 -7.54
C SER A 72 3.96 2.01 -7.52
N ASP A 73 4.71 1.18 -6.79
CA ASP A 73 6.18 1.24 -6.73
C ASP A 73 6.87 0.44 -7.84
N ARG A 74 6.09 -0.21 -8.71
CA ARG A 74 6.62 -1.09 -9.74
C ARG A 74 7.18 -0.27 -10.89
N ASP A 75 8.35 -0.69 -11.37
CA ASP A 75 8.74 -0.43 -12.75
C ASP A 75 7.66 -0.96 -13.69
N HIS A 76 7.49 -0.35 -14.87
CA HIS A 76 6.50 -0.73 -15.88
C HIS A 76 6.74 -2.16 -16.41
N ILE A 77 6.50 -3.19 -15.59
CA ILE A 77 6.61 -4.59 -15.94
C ILE A 77 5.28 -4.99 -16.57
N SER A 78 5.27 -5.03 -17.91
CA SER A 78 4.13 -5.49 -18.72
C SER A 78 3.96 -7.01 -18.68
N SER A 79 4.13 -7.66 -17.52
CA SER A 79 3.91 -9.10 -17.40
C SER A 79 2.41 -9.37 -17.27
N SER A 80 1.86 -10.11 -18.22
CA SER A 80 0.44 -10.48 -18.29
C SER A 80 0.00 -11.48 -17.22
N SER A 81 0.94 -12.02 -16.43
CA SER A 81 0.68 -13.02 -15.39
C SER A 81 1.37 -12.60 -14.08
N VAL A 82 0.68 -11.77 -13.29
CA VAL A 82 1.08 -11.40 -11.93
C VAL A 82 0.03 -11.88 -10.93
N GLY A 83 0.49 -12.40 -9.79
CA GLY A 83 -0.34 -12.68 -8.64
C GLY A 83 -0.67 -11.38 -7.89
N ARG A 84 -1.89 -11.29 -7.34
CA ARG A 84 -2.32 -10.15 -6.50
C ARG A 84 -2.84 -10.67 -5.18
N ALA A 85 -2.30 -10.17 -4.08
CA ALA A 85 -2.73 -10.51 -2.72
C ALA A 85 -3.13 -9.24 -1.97
N GLN A 86 -4.36 -9.19 -1.47
CA GLN A 86 -4.81 -8.08 -0.61
C GLN A 86 -4.22 -8.27 0.79
N ILE A 87 -3.31 -7.37 1.18
CA ILE A 87 -2.62 -7.39 2.46
C ILE A 87 -3.38 -6.58 3.50
N TYR A 88 -3.94 -5.45 3.07
CA TYR A 88 -4.73 -4.57 3.92
C TYR A 88 -5.96 -4.09 3.18
N ARG A 89 -7.06 -3.95 3.93
CA ARG A 89 -8.26 -3.26 3.49
C ARG A 89 -8.85 -2.48 4.67
N SER A 90 -9.14 -1.21 4.44
CA SER A 90 -9.82 -0.42 5.46
C SER A 90 -11.20 -0.99 5.74
N THR A 91 -11.57 -1.00 7.02
CA THR A 91 -12.90 -1.40 7.48
C THR A 91 -13.84 -0.21 7.63
N VAL A 92 -13.34 1.01 7.43
CA VAL A 92 -14.12 2.25 7.48
C VAL A 92 -14.81 2.45 6.13
N ALA A 93 -16.14 2.46 6.15
CA ALA A 93 -17.02 2.63 5.00
C ALA A 93 -17.24 4.11 4.64
#